data_AF-A0A0A3ITZ5-F1
#
_entry.id   AF-A0A0A3ITZ5-F1
#
_cell.length_a   1.000
_cell.length_b   1.000
_cell.length_c   1.000
_cell.angle_alpha   90.00
_cell.angle_beta   90.00
_cell.angle_gamma   90.00
#
_symmetry.space_group_name_H-M   'P 1'
#
loop_
_entity.id
_entity.type
_entity.pdbx_description
1 polymer ?
#
loop_
_entity_poly.entity_id
_entity_poly.type
_entity_poly.pdbx_seq_one_letter_code
_entity_poly.pdbx_strand_id
1 'polypeptide(L)'
;MNNLIRQETNEKGEIIYRMVTFDIEVVAKSTGGLSPTITYLQGGKDITDDIRALRFHYENPADFIEDYPAFQAMLYEKEQRAINELYESISIKPRNLSPVKQVLWSFGVMLFIVVPFIIVALVLK
;
A
#
# COMPACT_ATOMS: atom_id res chain seq x y z
N MET A 1 8.64 -25.52 -5.22
CA MET A 1 8.15 -25.44 -3.84
C MET A 1 8.26 -23.99 -3.42
N ASN A 2 7.18 -23.36 -2.98
CA ASN A 2 7.16 -21.92 -2.67
C ASN A 2 7.94 -21.66 -1.37
N ASN A 3 8.88 -20.71 -1.38
CA ASN A 3 9.75 -20.41 -0.23
C ASN A 3 8.99 -19.80 0.96
N LEU A 4 7.73 -19.42 0.77
CA LEU A 4 6.87 -18.84 1.78
C LEU A 4 6.14 -19.89 2.62
N ILE A 5 6.22 -21.17 2.25
CA ILE A 5 5.52 -22.27 2.92
C ILE A 5 6.53 -23.22 3.56
N ARG A 6 6.27 -23.63 4.80
CA ARG A 6 6.97 -24.70 5.49
C ARG A 6 6.03 -25.86 5.72
N GLN A 7 6.57 -27.07 5.55
CA GLN A 7 5.92 -28.30 5.94
C GLN A 7 6.27 -28.62 7.40
N GLU A 8 5.26 -28.88 8.22
CA GLU A 8 5.41 -29.27 9.62
C GLU A 8 4.62 -30.56 9.89
N THR A 9 4.98 -31.29 10.94
CA THR A 9 4.22 -32.46 11.39
C THR A 9 3.44 -32.06 12.63
N ASN A 10 2.12 -32.21 12.60
CA ASN A 10 1.29 -31.89 13.75
C ASN A 10 1.43 -32.96 14.85
N GLU A 11 0.84 -32.71 16.02
CA GLU A 11 0.87 -33.64 17.17
C GLU A 11 0.23 -35.01 16.88
N LYS A 12 -0.55 -35.12 15.79
CA LYS A 12 -1.20 -36.35 15.33
C LYS A 12 -0.39 -37.11 14.28
N GLY A 13 0.81 -36.62 13.91
CA GLY A 13 1.66 -37.23 12.89
C GLY A 13 1.25 -36.88 11.45
N GLU A 14 0.32 -35.95 11.25
CA GLU A 14 -0.12 -35.51 9.93
C GLU A 14 0.78 -34.39 9.40
N ILE A 15 1.00 -34.39 8.09
CA ILE A 15 1.73 -33.34 7.38
C ILE A 15 0.81 -32.14 7.23
N ILE A 16 1.19 -31.00 7.80
CA ILE A 16 0.51 -29.72 7.66
C ILE A 16 1.45 -28.70 6.97
N TYR A 17 0.88 -27.72 6.29
CA TYR A 17 1.62 -26.62 5.70
C TYR A 17 1.26 -25.31 6.40
N ARG A 18 2.28 -24.50 6.67
CA ARG A 18 2.16 -23.19 7.32
C ARG A 18 3.02 -22.15 6.64
N MET A 19 2.67 -20.88 6.81
CA MET A 19 3.48 -19.77 6.33
C MET A 19 4.78 -19.66 7.13
N VAL A 20 5.90 -19.40 6.44
CA VAL A 20 7.22 -19.25 7.07
C VAL A 20 7.29 -18.01 7.95
N THR A 21 6.64 -16.93 7.54
CA THR A 21 6.58 -15.68 8.29
C THR A 21 5.39 -14.82 7.87
N PHE A 22 5.01 -13.89 8.76
CA PHE A 22 4.06 -12.81 8.51
C PHE A 22 4.74 -11.45 8.35
N ASP A 23 6.08 -11.43 8.50
CA ASP A 23 6.89 -10.23 8.36
C ASP A 23 7.21 -9.95 6.89
N ILE A 24 6.21 -9.39 6.22
CA ILE A 24 6.25 -8.98 4.82
C ILE A 24 5.98 -7.49 4.74
N GLU A 25 6.89 -6.76 4.12
CA GLU A 25 6.69 -5.36 3.77
C GLU A 25 5.99 -5.27 2.41
N VAL A 26 5.06 -4.34 2.29
CA VAL A 26 4.30 -4.11 1.06
C VAL A 26 4.54 -2.67 0.62
N VAL A 27 5.00 -2.49 -0.61
CA VAL A 27 5.33 -1.18 -1.17
C VAL A 27 4.55 -0.98 -2.46
N ALA A 28 3.81 0.12 -2.55
CA ALA A 28 3.14 0.53 -3.77
C ALA A 28 3.96 1.61 -4.48
N LYS A 29 4.18 1.46 -5.79
CA LYS A 29 4.87 2.44 -6.63
C LYS A 29 4.03 2.83 -7.83
N SER A 30 4.07 4.11 -8.18
CA SER A 30 3.51 4.58 -9.45
C SER A 30 4.50 4.29 -10.58
N THR A 31 4.07 3.56 -11.59
CA THR A 31 4.88 3.20 -12.77
C THR A 31 4.50 4.00 -14.01
N GLY A 32 3.88 5.18 -13.83
CA GLY A 32 3.46 6.05 -14.93
C GLY A 32 2.16 5.61 -15.63
N GLY A 33 1.54 4.51 -15.19
CA GLY A 33 0.21 4.06 -15.59
C GLY A 33 -0.88 4.40 -14.56
N LEU A 34 -2.13 4.04 -14.88
CA LEU A 34 -3.30 4.24 -14.00
C LEU A 34 -3.28 3.35 -12.74
N SER A 35 -2.60 2.20 -12.77
CA SER A 35 -2.61 1.24 -11.67
C SER A 35 -1.27 1.25 -10.92
N PRO A 36 -1.28 1.37 -9.59
CA PRO A 36 -0.06 1.23 -8.80
C PRO A 36 0.47 -0.20 -8.86
N THR A 37 1.79 -0.33 -8.93
CA THR A 37 2.46 -1.63 -8.86
C THR A 37 2.80 -1.94 -7.41
N ILE A 38 2.38 -3.11 -6.93
CA ILE A 38 2.66 -3.58 -5.57
C ILE A 38 3.84 -4.54 -5.60
N THR A 39 4.82 -4.29 -4.73
CA THR A 39 5.99 -5.13 -4.48
C THR A 39 5.95 -5.64 -3.04
N TYR A 40 6.32 -6.91 -2.84
CA TYR A 40 6.39 -7.55 -1.53
C TYR A 40 7.84 -7.84 -1.18
N LEU A 41 8.27 -7.43 0.01
CA LEU A 41 9.63 -7.63 0.50
C LEU A 41 9.63 -8.45 1.79
N GLN A 42 10.58 -9.36 1.91
CA GLN A 42 10.85 -10.10 3.14
C GLN A 42 12.34 -9.92 3.49
N GLY A 43 12.63 -9.22 4.59
CA GLY A 43 14.02 -8.89 4.97
C GLY A 43 14.78 -8.14 3.86
N GLY A 44 14.09 -7.29 3.09
CA GLY A 44 14.65 -6.54 1.96
C GLY A 44 14.77 -7.31 0.64
N LYS A 45 14.43 -8.61 0.59
CA LYS A 45 14.39 -9.40 -0.65
C LYS A 45 13.01 -9.33 -1.29
N ASP A 46 12.96 -9.10 -2.61
CA ASP A 46 11.72 -9.18 -3.39
C ASP A 46 11.21 -10.62 -3.47
N ILE A 47 9.98 -10.82 -2.97
CA ILE A 47 9.25 -12.09 -2.94
C ILE A 47 7.91 -11.98 -3.69
N THR A 48 7.75 -10.97 -4.54
CA THR A 48 6.50 -10.69 -5.25
C THR A 48 6.04 -11.88 -6.08
N ASP A 49 6.97 -12.54 -6.76
CA ASP A 49 6.65 -13.71 -7.58
C ASP A 49 6.33 -14.94 -6.73
N ASP A 50 6.93 -15.09 -5.54
CA ASP A 50 6.56 -16.12 -4.59
C ASP A 50 5.12 -15.90 -4.07
N ILE A 51 4.72 -14.66 -3.77
CA ILE A 51 3.34 -14.33 -3.37
C ILE A 51 2.36 -14.59 -4.52
N ARG A 52 2.72 -14.22 -5.75
CA ARG A 52 1.89 -14.49 -6.93
C ARG A 52 1.74 -15.98 -7.17
N ALA A 53 2.82 -16.74 -7.10
CA ALA A 53 2.80 -18.19 -7.26
C ALA A 53 1.94 -18.86 -6.18
N LEU A 54 1.89 -18.30 -4.97
CA LEU A 54 0.99 -18.74 -3.91
C LEU A 54 -0.47 -18.46 -4.26
N ARG A 55 -0.81 -17.20 -4.55
CA ARG A 55 -2.20 -16.76 -4.80
C ARG A 55 -2.82 -17.35 -6.05
N PHE A 56 -2.01 -17.57 -7.08
CA PHE A 56 -2.43 -18.13 -8.36
C PHE A 56 -2.06 -19.61 -8.50
N HIS A 57 -1.84 -20.29 -7.38
CA HIS A 57 -1.68 -21.74 -7.39
C HIS A 57 -2.97 -22.40 -7.90
N TYR A 58 -2.83 -23.58 -8.53
CA TYR A 58 -3.97 -24.33 -9.09
C TYR A 58 -4.99 -24.71 -8.01
N GLU A 59 -4.48 -25.15 -6.85
CA GLU A 59 -5.29 -25.42 -5.66
C GLU A 59 -5.40 -24.16 -4.82
N ASN A 60 -6.56 -23.96 -4.19
CA ASN A 60 -6.76 -22.84 -3.28
C ASN A 60 -5.84 -22.99 -2.06
N PRO A 61 -4.93 -22.02 -1.79
CA PRO A 61 -3.99 -22.12 -0.67
C PRO A 61 -4.67 -22.22 0.70
N ALA A 62 -5.91 -21.72 0.82
CA ALA A 62 -6.69 -21.87 2.06
C ALA A 62 -7.05 -23.33 2.39
N ASP A 63 -7.01 -24.23 1.41
CA ASP A 63 -7.42 -25.63 1.60
C ASP A 63 -6.29 -26.50 2.18
N PHE A 64 -5.03 -26.10 1.96
CA PHE A 64 -3.86 -26.89 2.35
C PHE A 64 -2.86 -26.16 3.27
N ILE A 65 -2.99 -24.83 3.43
CA ILE A 65 -2.16 -24.03 4.33
C ILE A 65 -3.04 -23.50 5.47
N GLU A 66 -2.74 -23.94 6.69
CA GLU A 66 -3.58 -23.73 7.86
C GLU A 66 -3.78 -22.24 8.21
N ASP A 67 -2.71 -21.45 8.09
CA ASP A 67 -2.67 -20.04 8.48
C ASP A 67 -2.79 -19.07 7.29
N TYR A 68 -3.08 -19.58 6.09
CA TYR A 68 -3.23 -18.75 4.90
C TYR A 68 -4.34 -17.70 4.97
N PRO A 69 -5.54 -17.96 5.54
CA PRO A 69 -6.56 -16.93 5.68
C PRO A 69 -6.08 -15.72 6.50
N ALA A 70 -5.34 -15.97 7.59
CA ALA A 70 -4.76 -14.92 8.41
C ALA A 70 -3.66 -14.16 7.65
N PHE A 71 -2.83 -14.89 6.91
CA PHE A 71 -1.78 -14.31 6.08
C PHE A 71 -2.35 -13.41 4.97
N GLN A 72 -3.39 -13.87 4.28
CA GLN A 72 -4.05 -13.12 3.22
C GLN A 72 -4.74 -11.86 3.75
N ALA A 73 -5.36 -11.92 4.94
CA ALA A 73 -5.94 -10.75 5.59
C ALA A 73 -4.86 -9.70 5.95
N MET A 74 -3.72 -10.14 6.50
CA MET A 74 -2.58 -9.28 6.81
C MET A 74 -2.02 -8.60 5.55
N LEU A 75 -1.83 -9.36 4.46
CA LEU A 75 -1.36 -8.79 3.20
C LEU A 75 -2.33 -7.75 2.65
N TYR A 76 -3.63 -8.04 2.68
CA TYR A 76 -4.65 -7.12 2.18
C TYR A 76 -4.65 -5.80 2.96
N GLU A 77 -4.52 -5.83 4.28
CA GLU A 77 -4.40 -4.61 5.10
C GLU A 77 -3.16 -3.79 4.71
N LYS A 78 -2.01 -4.45 4.55
CA LYS A 78 -0.76 -3.80 4.16
C LYS A 78 -0.81 -3.24 2.74
N GLU A 79 -1.45 -3.93 1.81
CA GLU A 79 -1.69 -3.46 0.43
C GLU A 79 -2.53 -2.18 0.42
N GLN A 80 -3.64 -2.16 1.17
CA GLN A 80 -4.47 -0.96 1.28
C GLN A 80 -3.68 0.21 1.87
N ARG A 81 -2.88 -0.04 2.90
CA ARG A 81 -2.02 0.98 3.51
C ARG A 81 -0.99 1.53 2.52
N ALA A 82 -0.27 0.66 1.83
CA ALA A 82 0.74 1.05 0.84
C ALA A 82 0.13 1.86 -0.32
N ILE A 83 -1.05 1.46 -0.79
CA ILE A 83 -1.79 2.20 -1.82
C ILE A 83 -2.21 3.58 -1.31
N ASN A 84 -2.71 3.68 -0.08
CA ASN A 84 -3.08 4.97 0.52
C ASN A 84 -1.87 5.88 0.67
N GLU A 85 -0.74 5.38 1.18
CA GLU A 85 0.51 6.12 1.29
C GLU A 85 1.00 6.62 -0.08
N LEU A 86 0.89 5.79 -1.13
CA LEU A 86 1.21 6.22 -2.48
C LEU A 86 0.29 7.35 -2.95
N TYR A 87 -1.02 7.25 -2.75
CA TYR A 87 -1.95 8.32 -3.11
C TYR A 87 -1.69 9.60 -2.31
N GLU A 88 -1.37 9.50 -1.03
CA GLU A 88 -0.98 10.64 -0.19
C GLU A 88 0.31 11.29 -0.70
N SER A 89 1.30 10.50 -1.14
CA SER A 89 2.57 11.03 -1.66
C SER A 89 2.41 11.79 -2.98
N ILE A 90 1.43 11.42 -3.81
CA ILE A 90 1.15 12.06 -5.11
C ILE A 90 0.16 13.22 -4.95
N SER A 91 -0.68 13.21 -3.92
CA SER A 91 -1.67 14.26 -3.71
C SER A 91 -1.01 15.55 -3.20
N ILE A 92 -1.03 16.59 -4.03
CA ILE A 92 -0.67 17.97 -3.64
C ILE A 92 -1.68 18.53 -2.61
N LYS A 93 -2.85 17.90 -2.45
CA LYS A 93 -3.81 18.28 -1.41
C LYS A 93 -3.35 17.65 -0.09
N PRO A 94 -2.92 18.45 0.90
CA PRO A 94 -2.59 17.92 2.20
C PRO A 94 -3.90 17.48 2.89
N ARG A 95 -4.24 16.20 2.74
CA ARG A 95 -5.25 15.53 3.56
C ARG A 95 -4.57 15.25 4.90
N ASN A 96 -5.21 15.62 6.00
CA ASN A 96 -4.64 15.70 7.36
C ASN A 96 -3.94 17.01 7.74
N LEU A 97 -4.28 18.15 7.10
CA LEU A 97 -4.04 19.43 7.77
C LEU A 97 -4.92 19.53 9.02
N SER A 98 -4.35 20.00 10.13
CA SER A 98 -5.18 20.47 11.23
C SER A 98 -6.12 21.58 10.72
N PRO A 99 -7.32 21.76 11.31
CA PRO A 99 -8.30 22.72 10.82
C PRO A 99 -7.71 24.12 10.57
N VAL A 100 -6.78 24.54 11.43
CA VAL A 100 -6.04 25.81 11.32
C VAL A 100 -5.18 25.88 10.06
N LYS A 101 -4.40 24.82 9.77
CA LYS A 101 -3.54 24.78 8.58
C LYS A 101 -4.37 24.74 7.30
N GLN A 102 -5.54 24.08 7.32
CA GLN A 102 -6.44 24.02 6.17
C GLN A 102 -7.05 25.38 5.83
N VAL A 103 -7.42 26.16 6.84
CA VAL A 103 -7.88 27.55 6.68
C VAL A 103 -6.76 28.41 6.11
N LEU A 104 -5.54 28.30 6.65
CA LEU A 104 -4.39 29.07 6.19
C LEU A 104 -4.02 28.77 4.73
N TRP A 105 -4.07 27.49 4.33
CA TRP A 105 -3.85 27.05 2.95
C TRP A 105 -4.89 27.64 2.00
N SER A 106 -6.17 27.57 2.38
CA SER A 106 -7.28 28.11 1.57
C SER A 106 -7.15 29.63 1.39
N PHE A 107 -6.79 30.35 2.46
CA PHE A 107 -6.50 31.78 2.38
C PHE A 107 -5.31 32.09 1.47
N GLY A 108 -4.21 31.32 1.57
CA GLY A 108 -3.04 31.51 0.72
C GLY A 108 -3.36 31.36 -0.77
N VAL A 109 -4.10 30.31 -1.14
CA VAL A 109 -4.56 30.10 -2.53
C VAL A 109 -5.46 31.25 -3.00
N MET A 110 -6.39 31.69 -2.16
CA MET A 110 -7.29 32.81 -2.47
C MET A 110 -6.50 34.11 -2.71
N LEU A 111 -5.52 34.40 -1.87
CA LEU A 111 -4.67 35.60 -2.00
C LEU A 111 -3.87 35.56 -3.30
N PHE A 112 -3.34 34.39 -3.69
CA PHE A 112 -2.65 34.21 -4.96
C PHE A 112 -3.54 34.50 -6.18
N ILE A 113 -4.82 34.15 -6.12
CA ILE A 113 -5.79 34.42 -7.18
C ILE A 113 -6.15 35.91 -7.23
N VAL A 114 -6.25 36.57 -6.07
CA VAL A 114 -6.72 37.96 -5.95
C VAL A 114 -5.61 38.99 -6.24
N VAL A 115 -4.35 38.69 -5.92
CA VAL A 115 -3.20 39.60 -6.10
C VAL A 115 -3.05 40.15 -7.54
N PRO A 116 -3.17 39.36 -8.61
CA PRO A 116 -3.11 39.87 -9.98
C PRO A 116 -4.15 40.95 -10.27
N PHE A 117 -5.38 40.78 -9.78
CA PHE A 117 -6.45 41.76 -9.97
C PHE A 117 -6.17 43.05 -9.20
N ILE A 118 -5.61 42.96 -7.99
CA ILE A 118 -5.22 44.14 -7.20
C ILE A 118 -4.10 44.91 -7.91
N ILE A 119 -3.09 44.22 -8.45
CA ILE A 119 -1.99 44.85 -9.19
C ILE A 119 -2.52 45.57 -10.43
N VAL A 120 -3.37 44.91 -11.22
CA VAL A 120 -4.00 45.50 -12.40
C VAL A 120 -4.81 46.74 -12.04
N ALA A 121 -5.60 46.69 -10.97
CA ALA A 121 -6.38 47.84 -10.49
C ALA A 121 -5.52 49.01 -9.99
N LEU A 122 -4.32 48.75 -9.46
CA LEU A 122 -3.36 49.77 -9.02
C LEU A 122 -2.56 50.38 -10.17
N VAL A 123 -2.26 49.61 -11.21
CA VAL A 123 -1.47 50.05 -12.38
C VAL A 123 -2.34 50.76 -13.43
N LEU A 124 -3.62 50.41 -13.55
CA LEU A 124 -4.60 51.09 -14.43
C LEU A 124 -5.17 52.38 -13.84
N LYS A 125 -4.64 52.84 -12.70
CA LYS A 125 -5.01 54.09 -12.05
C LYS A 125 -4.04 55.20 -12.44
#